data_AF-A0A4V1SB10-F1
#
_entry.id   AF-A0A4V1SB10-F1
#
_cell.length_a   1.000
_cell.length_b   1.000
_cell.length_c   1.000
_cell.angle_alpha   90.00
_cell.angle_beta   90.00
_cell.angle_gamma   90.00
#
_symmetry.space_group_name_H-M   'P 1'
#
loop_
_entity.id
_entity.type
_entity.pdbx_description
1 polymer ?
#
loop_
_entity_poly.entity_id
_entity_poly.type
_entity_poly.pdbx_seq_one_letter_code
_entity_poly.pdbx_strand_id
1 'polypeptide(L)'
;MLTEDDRKFVSTRLAELKAEADKAAEEAEAARKPKGSITYTLSGGSEKWPEDRKKRIVDAMDEAVEFLNKHGNFKKAVIANNSPGTPTADANWGGWINWGGSINRRVAIHEIAHTLGIGTHENWGKNIKDGKWIGKHGVAQIKEFDGEDAVLHADRMHFWPYGLNQDHESSKENDLRHVKMVEAMRKDMGIR
;
A
#
# COMPACT_ATOMS: atom_id res chain seq x y z
N MET A 1 -6.11 37.14 -33.02
CA MET A 1 -6.27 36.81 -31.58
C MET A 1 -7.47 35.89 -31.46
N LEU A 2 -7.37 34.82 -30.68
CA LEU A 2 -8.55 33.99 -30.36
C LEU A 2 -9.59 34.85 -29.65
N THR A 3 -10.86 34.66 -29.97
CA THR A 3 -11.95 35.31 -29.25
C THR A 3 -12.11 34.71 -27.85
N GLU A 4 -12.87 35.36 -26.97
CA GLU A 4 -13.19 34.78 -25.66
C GLU A 4 -13.97 33.48 -25.79
N ASP A 5 -14.85 33.39 -26.79
CA ASP A 5 -15.62 32.18 -27.08
C ASP A 5 -14.71 31.05 -27.57
N ASP A 6 -13.71 31.32 -28.41
CA ASP A 6 -12.73 30.32 -28.84
C ASP A 6 -11.91 29.79 -27.66
N ARG A 7 -11.49 30.68 -26.74
CA ARG A 7 -10.76 30.28 -25.53
C ARG A 7 -11.63 29.41 -24.62
N LYS A 8 -12.90 29.78 -24.45
CA LYS A 8 -13.85 29.02 -23.63
C LYS A 8 -14.13 27.64 -24.23
N PHE A 9 -14.32 27.57 -25.54
CA PHE A 9 -14.49 26.32 -26.27
C PHE A 9 -13.29 25.37 -26.08
N VAL A 10 -12.07 25.87 -26.28
CA VAL A 10 -10.84 25.08 -26.08
C VAL A 10 -10.70 24.62 -24.63
N SER A 11 -10.96 25.50 -23.66
CA SER A 11 -10.89 25.16 -22.23
C SER A 11 -11.88 24.06 -21.86
N THR A 12 -13.12 24.15 -22.33
CA THR A 12 -14.14 23.11 -22.09
C THR A 12 -13.71 21.79 -22.71
N ARG A 13 -13.24 21.82 -23.97
CA ARG A 13 -12.83 20.59 -24.66
C ARG A 13 -11.63 19.92 -23.98
N LEU A 14 -10.68 20.69 -23.46
CA LEU A 14 -9.56 20.15 -22.67
C LEU A 14 -10.03 19.51 -21.36
N ALA A 15 -11.00 20.12 -20.66
CA ALA A 15 -11.54 19.57 -19.43
C ALA A 15 -12.31 18.25 -19.68
N GLU A 16 -13.10 18.18 -20.76
CA GLU A 16 -13.78 16.96 -21.18
C GLU A 16 -12.81 15.84 -21.54
N LEU A 17 -11.78 16.14 -22.33
CA LEU A 17 -10.74 15.17 -22.71
C LEU A 17 -9.99 14.65 -21.48
N LYS A 18 -9.72 15.52 -20.50
CA LYS A 18 -9.12 15.11 -19.23
C LYS A 18 -10.05 14.19 -18.45
N ALA A 19 -11.33 14.55 -18.31
CA ALA A 19 -12.31 13.72 -17.62
C ALA A 19 -12.52 12.36 -18.30
N GLU A 20 -12.52 12.31 -19.63
CA GLU A 20 -12.55 11.06 -20.41
C GLU A 20 -11.30 10.22 -20.18
N ALA A 21 -10.11 10.84 -20.15
CA ALA A 21 -8.85 10.14 -19.88
C ALA A 21 -8.79 9.60 -18.45
N ASP A 22 -9.21 10.38 -17.45
CA ASP A 22 -9.26 9.98 -16.04
C ASP A 22 -10.23 8.81 -15.86
N LYS A 23 -11.42 8.89 -16.49
CA LYS A 23 -12.40 7.80 -16.49
C LYS A 23 -11.87 6.54 -17.19
N ALA A 24 -11.20 6.69 -18.34
CA ALA A 24 -10.60 5.56 -19.05
C ALA A 24 -9.46 4.91 -18.24
N ALA A 25 -8.69 5.70 -17.49
CA ALA A 25 -7.66 5.20 -16.59
C ALA A 25 -8.28 4.43 -15.41
N GLU A 26 -9.37 4.95 -14.83
CA GLU A 26 -10.13 4.27 -13.76
C GLU A 26 -10.77 2.96 -14.27
N GLU A 27 -11.35 2.96 -15.48
CA GLU A 27 -11.90 1.77 -16.13
C GLU A 27 -10.82 0.75 -16.50
N ALA A 28 -9.66 1.19 -16.99
CA ALA A 28 -8.53 0.32 -17.31
C ALA A 28 -7.91 -0.28 -16.03
N GLU A 29 -7.85 0.48 -14.95
CA GLU A 29 -7.43 0.00 -13.63
C GLU A 29 -8.44 -1.00 -13.07
N ALA A 30 -9.74 -0.72 -13.16
CA ALA A 30 -10.80 -1.65 -12.73
C ALA A 30 -10.86 -2.93 -13.58
N ALA A 31 -10.52 -2.85 -14.87
CA ALA A 31 -10.48 -4.00 -15.79
C ALA A 31 -9.20 -4.84 -15.64
N ARG A 32 -8.13 -4.28 -15.07
CA ARG A 32 -6.92 -5.03 -14.73
C ARG A 32 -7.25 -5.96 -13.56
N LYS A 33 -7.59 -7.22 -13.86
CA LYS A 33 -7.74 -8.24 -12.81
C LYS A 33 -6.41 -8.39 -12.07
N PRO A 34 -6.31 -7.96 -10.81
CA PRO A 34 -5.15 -8.26 -9.98
C PRO A 34 -4.97 -9.78 -9.91
N LYS A 35 -3.75 -10.26 -10.13
CA LYS A 35 -3.40 -11.66 -9.86
C LYS A 35 -2.84 -11.79 -8.45
N GLY A 36 -3.40 -11.03 -7.50
CA GLY A 36 -3.05 -11.11 -6.10
C GLY A 36 -3.35 -12.51 -5.57
N SER A 37 -2.34 -13.11 -4.96
CA SER A 37 -2.42 -14.44 -4.32
C SER A 37 -1.93 -14.35 -2.87
N ILE A 38 -2.16 -13.19 -2.23
CA ILE A 38 -1.94 -13.08 -0.81
C ILE A 38 -2.94 -13.99 -0.12
N THR A 39 -2.43 -14.88 0.73
CA THR A 39 -3.22 -15.72 1.62
C THR A 39 -2.71 -15.58 3.03
N TYR A 40 -3.56 -15.87 4.01
CA TYR A 40 -3.12 -15.93 5.39
C TYR A 40 -3.65 -17.16 6.11
N THR A 41 -2.93 -17.56 7.15
CA THR A 41 -3.40 -18.49 8.16
C THR A 41 -3.21 -17.88 9.55
N LEU A 42 -3.96 -18.38 10.53
CA LEU A 42 -3.67 -18.08 11.92
C LEU A 42 -2.54 -19.00 12.41
N SER A 43 -1.68 -18.50 13.30
CA SER A 43 -0.64 -19.34 13.91
C SER A 43 -1.24 -20.46 14.76
N GLY A 44 -0.43 -21.48 15.06
CA GLY A 44 -0.83 -22.58 15.95
C GLY A 44 -1.25 -22.06 17.33
N GLY A 45 -2.24 -22.72 17.94
CA GLY A 45 -2.81 -22.29 19.22
C GLY A 45 -3.95 -21.27 19.11
N SER A 46 -4.33 -20.87 17.89
CA SER A 46 -5.39 -19.89 17.65
C SER A 46 -6.79 -20.33 18.08
N GLU A 47 -6.99 -21.61 18.37
CA GLU A 47 -8.19 -22.15 19.01
C GLU A 47 -8.36 -21.72 20.48
N LYS A 48 -7.27 -21.27 21.13
CA LYS A 48 -7.28 -20.84 22.55
C LYS A 48 -7.28 -19.33 22.74
N TRP A 49 -7.30 -18.56 21.66
CA TRP A 49 -7.27 -17.10 21.75
C TRP A 49 -8.60 -16.56 22.29
N PRO A 50 -8.58 -15.40 22.96
CA PRO A 50 -9.80 -14.67 23.28
C PRO A 50 -10.62 -14.44 22.00
N GLU A 51 -11.90 -14.79 22.04
CA GLU A 51 -12.78 -14.83 20.87
C GLU A 51 -12.94 -13.45 20.22
N ASP A 52 -13.12 -12.41 21.04
CA ASP A 52 -13.23 -11.02 20.60
C ASP A 52 -11.98 -10.58 19.83
N ARG A 53 -10.80 -10.94 20.35
CA ARG A 53 -9.51 -10.58 19.77
C ARG A 53 -9.25 -11.35 18.48
N LYS A 54 -9.54 -12.65 18.49
CA LYS A 54 -9.45 -13.50 17.30
C LYS A 54 -10.35 -12.96 16.18
N LYS A 55 -11.59 -12.59 16.50
CA LYS A 55 -12.53 -12.01 15.54
C LYS A 55 -11.96 -10.74 14.91
N ARG A 56 -11.45 -9.80 15.71
CA ARG A 56 -10.86 -8.55 15.19
C ARG A 56 -9.67 -8.79 14.27
N ILE A 57 -8.81 -9.76 14.59
CA ILE A 57 -7.66 -10.12 13.74
C ILE A 57 -8.15 -10.71 12.41
N VAL A 58 -9.13 -11.62 12.46
CA VAL A 58 -9.72 -12.23 11.27
C VAL A 58 -10.38 -11.16 10.39
N ASP A 59 -11.23 -10.30 10.95
CA ASP A 59 -11.90 -9.22 10.21
C ASP A 59 -10.85 -8.31 9.54
N ALA A 60 -9.81 -7.88 10.27
CA ALA A 60 -8.76 -7.03 9.72
C ALA A 60 -7.95 -7.71 8.59
N MET A 61 -7.64 -9.00 8.75
CA MET A 61 -6.91 -9.77 7.74
C MET A 61 -7.76 -10.04 6.50
N ASP A 62 -9.03 -10.41 6.67
CA ASP A 62 -9.95 -10.65 5.55
C ASP A 62 -10.10 -9.40 4.69
N GLU A 63 -10.40 -8.25 5.32
CA GLU A 63 -10.57 -6.98 4.61
C GLU A 63 -9.27 -6.52 3.91
N ALA A 64 -8.11 -6.69 4.55
CA ALA A 64 -6.83 -6.29 3.97
C ALA A 64 -6.42 -7.22 2.82
N VAL A 65 -6.57 -8.53 2.97
CA VAL A 65 -6.25 -9.50 1.93
C VAL A 65 -7.17 -9.34 0.73
N GLU A 66 -8.48 -9.14 0.95
CA GLU A 66 -9.41 -8.82 -0.12
C GLU A 66 -8.97 -7.55 -0.86
N PHE A 67 -8.70 -6.47 -0.14
CA PHE A 67 -8.30 -5.19 -0.73
C PHE A 67 -6.98 -5.30 -1.52
N LEU A 68 -5.95 -5.90 -0.93
CA LEU A 68 -4.65 -6.07 -1.58
C LEU A 68 -4.74 -6.96 -2.80
N ASN A 69 -5.50 -8.06 -2.72
CA ASN A 69 -5.73 -8.93 -3.86
C ASN A 69 -6.64 -8.29 -4.91
N LYS A 70 -7.41 -7.24 -4.58
CA LYS A 70 -8.25 -6.47 -5.51
C LYS A 70 -7.48 -5.35 -6.23
N HIS A 71 -6.44 -4.79 -5.62
CA HIS A 71 -5.80 -3.57 -6.14
C HIS A 71 -4.31 -3.73 -6.46
N GLY A 72 -3.68 -4.82 -6.01
CA GLY A 72 -2.27 -5.10 -6.23
C GLY A 72 -2.02 -6.48 -6.84
N ASN A 73 -0.80 -6.70 -7.30
CA ASN A 73 -0.35 -7.97 -7.84
C ASN A 73 0.77 -8.57 -6.97
N PHE A 74 0.41 -8.99 -5.77
CA PHE A 74 1.35 -9.56 -4.81
C PHE A 74 1.16 -11.07 -4.66
N LYS A 75 2.25 -11.77 -4.34
CA LYS A 75 2.23 -13.20 -4.00
C LYS A 75 2.94 -13.40 -2.66
N LYS A 76 2.18 -13.76 -1.63
CA LYS A 76 2.70 -13.99 -0.28
C LYS A 76 1.76 -14.88 0.53
N ALA A 77 2.30 -15.85 1.26
CA ALA A 77 1.58 -16.47 2.36
C ALA A 77 2.03 -15.80 3.66
N VAL A 78 1.09 -15.36 4.49
CA VAL A 78 1.38 -14.73 5.78
C VAL A 78 0.74 -15.51 6.93
N ILE A 79 1.31 -15.37 8.13
CA ILE A 79 0.83 -15.99 9.36
C ILE A 79 0.48 -14.87 10.32
N ALA A 80 -0.80 -14.78 10.69
CA ALA A 80 -1.27 -13.87 11.74
C ALA A 80 -1.15 -14.56 13.10
N ASN A 81 -0.34 -13.99 13.99
CA ASN A 81 -0.14 -14.45 15.36
C ASN A 81 -0.76 -13.47 16.35
N ASN A 82 -1.33 -13.96 17.45
CA ASN A 82 -1.80 -13.13 18.54
C ASN A 82 -0.65 -12.83 19.52
N SER A 83 -0.22 -11.56 19.61
CA SER A 83 0.90 -11.11 20.44
C SER A 83 0.50 -9.88 21.27
N PRO A 84 -0.32 -10.03 22.32
CA PRO A 84 -0.84 -8.89 23.08
C PRO A 84 0.24 -8.03 23.78
N GLY A 85 1.47 -8.54 23.91
CA GLY A 85 2.62 -7.77 24.42
C GLY A 85 3.27 -6.85 23.38
N THR A 86 2.96 -7.00 22.09
CA THR A 86 3.39 -6.07 21.04
C THR A 86 2.55 -4.78 21.14
N PRO A 87 3.16 -3.58 21.22
CA PRO A 87 2.41 -2.33 21.39
C PRO A 87 1.36 -2.09 20.29
N THR A 88 1.75 -2.22 19.02
CA THR A 88 0.88 -1.93 17.86
C THR A 88 0.66 -3.19 17.04
N ALA A 89 1.61 -3.52 16.16
CA ALA A 89 1.83 -4.78 15.50
C ALA A 89 3.28 -4.77 14.99
N ASP A 90 3.80 -5.92 14.57
CA ASP A 90 5.09 -5.99 13.88
C ASP A 90 5.08 -7.17 12.89
N ALA A 91 5.86 -7.06 11.83
CA ALA A 91 5.95 -8.12 10.84
C ALA A 91 7.36 -8.29 10.29
N ASN A 92 7.64 -9.48 9.77
CA ASN A 92 8.93 -9.81 9.18
C ASN A 92 8.80 -10.23 7.71
N TRP A 93 9.95 -10.20 7.01
CA TRP A 93 10.04 -10.65 5.63
C TRP A 93 9.57 -12.09 5.43
N GLY A 94 9.67 -12.96 6.44
CA GLY A 94 9.20 -14.34 6.38
C GLY A 94 7.69 -14.50 6.24
N GLY A 95 6.90 -13.43 6.45
CA GLY A 95 5.44 -13.48 6.41
C GLY A 95 4.79 -13.60 7.78
N TRP A 96 5.54 -13.54 8.87
CA TRP A 96 4.96 -13.55 10.22
C TRP A 96 4.50 -12.15 10.61
N ILE A 97 3.29 -12.05 11.18
CA ILE A 97 2.69 -10.80 11.68
C ILE A 97 2.25 -11.00 13.13
N ASN A 98 2.71 -10.12 14.02
CA ASN A 98 2.35 -10.09 15.44
C ASN A 98 1.23 -9.07 15.72
N TRP A 99 0.06 -9.64 16.03
CA TRP A 99 -1.10 -9.20 16.79
C TRP A 99 -0.94 -8.36 18.06
N GLY A 100 -0.55 -7.08 18.00
CA GLY A 100 -0.46 -6.18 19.16
C GLY A 100 -1.74 -5.40 19.52
N GLY A 101 -1.60 -4.23 20.16
CA GLY A 101 -2.71 -3.43 20.68
C GLY A 101 -3.66 -2.88 19.61
N SER A 102 -3.15 -2.55 18.42
CA SER A 102 -3.93 -1.99 17.32
C SER A 102 -4.28 -3.08 16.32
N ILE A 103 -5.59 -3.32 16.15
CA ILE A 103 -6.11 -4.35 15.25
C ILE A 103 -7.21 -3.73 14.40
N ASN A 104 -6.88 -3.41 13.15
CA ASN A 104 -7.79 -2.90 12.13
C ASN A 104 -7.19 -3.14 10.72
N ARG A 105 -7.99 -2.93 9.67
CA ARG A 105 -7.60 -3.14 8.27
C ARG A 105 -6.37 -2.32 7.85
N ARG A 106 -6.28 -1.05 8.28
CA ARG A 106 -5.14 -0.17 7.95
C ARG A 106 -3.83 -0.77 8.47
N VAL A 107 -3.83 -1.21 9.73
CA VAL A 107 -2.67 -1.91 10.32
C VAL A 107 -2.37 -3.19 9.56
N ALA A 108 -3.36 -4.02 9.19
CA ALA A 108 -3.12 -5.22 8.38
C ALA A 108 -2.43 -4.90 7.04
N ILE A 109 -2.89 -3.87 6.32
CA ILE A 109 -2.28 -3.45 5.05
C ILE A 109 -0.81 -3.06 5.27
N HIS A 110 -0.55 -2.24 6.30
CA HIS A 110 0.80 -1.81 6.68
C HIS A 110 1.72 -2.99 7.05
N GLU A 111 1.28 -3.89 7.93
CA GLU A 111 2.07 -5.05 8.33
C GLU A 111 2.31 -6.02 7.19
N ILE A 112 1.32 -6.24 6.31
CA ILE A 112 1.52 -7.05 5.11
C ILE A 112 2.57 -6.39 4.20
N ALA A 113 2.62 -5.06 4.08
CA ALA A 113 3.66 -4.36 3.32
C ALA A 113 5.07 -4.64 3.87
N HIS A 114 5.23 -4.75 5.20
CA HIS A 114 6.48 -5.23 5.79
C HIS A 114 6.82 -6.66 5.35
N THR A 115 5.86 -7.58 5.29
CA THR A 115 6.11 -8.93 4.73
C THR A 115 6.44 -8.92 3.23
N LEU A 116 6.05 -7.85 2.53
CA LEU A 116 6.34 -7.58 1.13
C LEU A 116 7.65 -6.82 0.93
N GLY A 117 8.42 -6.57 1.99
CA GLY A 117 9.82 -6.15 1.93
C GLY A 117 10.07 -4.71 2.37
N ILE A 118 9.02 -3.95 2.65
CA ILE A 118 9.13 -2.61 3.24
C ILE A 118 9.81 -2.75 4.61
N GLY A 119 10.94 -2.08 4.83
CA GLY A 119 11.67 -2.13 6.10
C GLY A 119 12.36 -3.46 6.47
N THR A 120 12.01 -4.57 5.82
CA THR A 120 12.44 -5.92 6.24
C THR A 120 13.30 -6.63 5.20
N HIS A 121 13.29 -6.20 3.93
CA HIS A 121 14.09 -6.81 2.90
C HIS A 121 15.53 -6.28 2.93
N GLU A 122 16.51 -7.12 2.62
CA GLU A 122 17.94 -6.74 2.64
C GLU A 122 18.30 -5.58 1.70
N ASN A 123 17.51 -5.37 0.65
CA ASN A 123 17.70 -4.28 -0.31
C ASN A 123 16.94 -2.99 0.07
N TRP A 124 16.20 -2.97 1.18
CA TRP A 124 15.47 -1.79 1.63
C TRP A 124 16.41 -0.60 1.86
N GLY A 125 17.37 -0.75 2.78
CA GLY A 125 18.31 0.31 3.11
C GLY A 125 19.23 0.72 1.96
N LYS A 126 19.45 -0.16 0.98
CA LYS A 126 20.26 0.15 -0.22
C LYS A 126 19.58 1.19 -1.13
N ASN A 127 18.27 1.33 -1.01
CA ASN A 127 17.47 2.30 -1.75
C ASN A 127 17.19 3.57 -0.94
N ILE A 128 17.88 3.78 0.19
CA ILE A 128 17.69 4.97 1.04
C ILE A 128 18.98 5.77 1.10
N LYS A 129 18.88 7.06 0.79
CA LYS A 129 19.97 8.03 0.94
C LYS A 129 19.43 9.31 1.55
N ASP A 130 20.07 9.79 2.61
CA ASP A 130 19.70 11.04 3.30
C ASP A 130 18.21 11.11 3.70
N GLY A 131 17.67 9.99 4.19
CA GLY A 131 16.26 9.88 4.62
C GLY A 131 15.23 9.86 3.47
N LYS A 132 15.69 9.63 2.24
CA LYS A 132 14.85 9.60 1.04
C LYS A 132 15.02 8.29 0.29
N TRP A 133 13.93 7.79 -0.26
CA TRP A 133 13.99 6.69 -1.21
C TRP A 133 14.58 7.20 -2.53
N ILE A 134 15.59 6.49 -3.05
CA ILE A 134 16.27 6.82 -4.31
C ILE A 134 15.97 5.83 -5.43
N GLY A 135 15.16 4.80 -5.16
CA GLY A 135 14.76 3.82 -6.16
C GLY A 135 13.92 4.47 -7.27
N LYS A 136 14.27 4.17 -8.52
CA LYS A 136 13.71 4.79 -9.72
C LYS A 136 12.19 4.65 -9.79
N HIS A 137 11.67 3.48 -9.46
CA HIS A 137 10.25 3.18 -9.58
C HIS A 137 9.44 3.87 -8.48
N GLY A 138 9.90 3.81 -7.23
CA GLY A 138 9.25 4.51 -6.12
C GLY A 138 9.23 6.03 -6.33
N VAL A 139 10.34 6.61 -6.79
CA VAL A 139 10.43 8.06 -7.09
C VAL A 139 9.51 8.45 -8.24
N ALA A 140 9.43 7.66 -9.31
CA ALA A 140 8.50 7.93 -10.40
C ALA A 140 7.04 7.85 -9.94
N GLN A 141 6.70 6.85 -9.10
CA GLN A 141 5.34 6.65 -8.62
C GLN A 141 4.85 7.80 -7.73
N ILE A 142 5.69 8.31 -6.82
CA ILE A 142 5.29 9.45 -5.98
C ILE A 142 5.08 10.72 -6.80
N LYS A 143 5.90 10.93 -7.83
CA LYS A 143 5.77 12.07 -8.73
C LYS A 143 4.52 12.02 -9.60
N GLU A 144 4.13 10.81 -10.00
CA GLU A 144 2.86 10.60 -10.70
C GLU A 144 1.66 11.01 -9.84
N PHE A 145 1.73 10.78 -8.52
CA PHE A 145 0.65 11.12 -7.60
C PHE A 145 0.62 12.60 -7.20
N ASP A 146 1.78 13.16 -6.86
CA ASP A 146 1.86 14.43 -6.13
C ASP A 146 2.63 15.52 -6.91
N GLY A 147 3.06 15.24 -8.13
CA GLY A 147 3.78 16.15 -9.02
C GLY A 147 5.30 16.03 -8.96
N GLU A 148 5.99 16.75 -9.85
CA GLU A 148 7.44 16.59 -10.08
C GLU A 148 8.33 16.92 -8.87
N ASP A 149 7.85 17.76 -7.95
CA ASP A 149 8.57 18.17 -6.75
C ASP A 149 8.35 17.22 -5.56
N ALA A 150 7.53 16.17 -5.73
CA ALA A 150 7.21 15.24 -4.67
C ALA A 150 8.44 14.42 -4.23
N VAL A 151 8.57 14.22 -2.92
CA VAL A 151 9.68 13.50 -2.30
C VAL A 151 9.16 12.29 -1.55
N LEU A 152 9.70 11.12 -1.89
CA LEU A 152 9.48 9.89 -1.14
C LEU A 152 10.51 9.78 -0.02
N HIS A 153 10.05 9.94 1.21
CA HIS A 153 10.86 9.77 2.40
C HIS A 153 10.84 8.33 2.87
N ALA A 154 11.95 7.89 3.47
CA ALA A 154 12.04 6.56 4.05
C ALA A 154 13.08 6.54 5.18
N ASP A 155 12.83 5.68 6.17
CA ASP A 155 13.74 5.40 7.27
C ASP A 155 14.07 3.91 7.36
N ARG A 156 14.57 3.47 8.52
CA ARG A 156 14.94 2.06 8.74
C ARG A 156 13.79 1.09 8.48
N MET A 157 12.54 1.49 8.70
CA MET A 157 11.38 0.59 8.67
C MET A 157 10.26 1.10 7.77
N HIS A 158 10.05 2.41 7.64
CA HIS A 158 8.86 2.99 7.04
C HIS A 158 9.18 3.93 5.88
N PHE A 159 8.12 4.28 5.12
CA PHE A 159 8.15 5.34 4.14
C PHE A 159 6.97 6.30 4.34
N TRP A 160 7.09 7.51 3.79
CA TRP A 160 6.00 8.47 3.69
C TRP A 160 6.23 9.40 2.48
N PRO A 161 5.17 9.95 1.88
CA PRO A 161 3.74 9.74 2.19
C PRO A 161 3.22 8.34 1.81
N TYR A 162 1.98 8.05 2.20
CA TYR A 162 1.25 6.80 1.89
C TYR A 162 1.82 5.52 2.51
N GLY A 163 2.59 5.63 3.60
CA GLY A 163 3.10 4.47 4.36
C GLY A 163 2.03 3.76 5.19
N LEU A 164 0.91 4.43 5.47
CA LEU A 164 -0.14 3.97 6.39
C LEU A 164 0.39 3.73 7.82
N ASN A 165 1.34 4.56 8.24
CA ASN A 165 2.03 4.50 9.53
C ASN A 165 1.08 4.84 10.68
N GLN A 166 0.07 5.69 10.42
CA GLN A 166 -0.93 6.11 11.41
C GLN A 166 -2.36 5.96 10.87
N ASP A 167 -3.35 5.81 11.76
CA ASP A 167 -4.76 5.59 11.35
C ASP A 167 -5.30 6.77 10.51
N HIS A 168 -4.88 7.99 10.83
CA HIS A 168 -5.32 9.19 10.12
C HIS A 168 -4.78 9.27 8.67
N GLU A 169 -3.81 8.43 8.29
CA GLU A 169 -3.29 8.36 6.93
C GLU A 169 -4.20 7.52 6.00
N SER A 170 -5.12 6.72 6.55
CA SER A 170 -5.96 5.85 5.74
C SER A 170 -7.17 6.58 5.16
N SER A 171 -7.36 6.35 3.88
CA SER A 171 -8.52 6.75 3.09
C SER A 171 -8.61 5.81 1.90
N LYS A 172 -9.76 5.76 1.21
CA LYS A 172 -9.90 4.94 0.00
C LYS A 172 -8.78 5.24 -1.01
N GLU A 173 -8.43 6.51 -1.18
CA GLU A 173 -7.38 6.94 -2.10
C GLU A 173 -5.97 6.60 -1.58
N ASN A 174 -5.68 6.89 -0.32
CA ASN A 174 -4.35 6.65 0.25
C ASN A 174 -4.03 5.16 0.37
N ASP A 175 -5.04 4.33 0.67
CA ASP A 175 -4.87 2.87 0.67
C ASP A 175 -4.50 2.35 -0.73
N LEU A 176 -5.09 2.91 -1.79
CA LEU A 176 -4.75 2.55 -3.18
C LEU A 176 -3.35 3.03 -3.55
N ARG A 177 -3.01 4.28 -3.22
CA ARG A 177 -1.66 4.84 -3.43
C ARG A 177 -0.61 4.01 -2.70
N HIS A 178 -0.88 3.58 -1.47
CA HIS A 178 -0.01 2.66 -0.72
C HIS A 178 0.29 1.39 -1.51
N VAL A 179 -0.73 0.73 -2.07
CA VAL A 179 -0.54 -0.48 -2.88
C VAL A 179 0.40 -0.24 -4.06
N LYS A 180 0.20 0.84 -4.81
CA LYS A 180 1.05 1.19 -5.96
C LYS A 180 2.48 1.55 -5.54
N MET A 181 2.63 2.27 -4.43
CA MET A 181 3.94 2.58 -3.84
C MET A 181 4.69 1.29 -3.50
N VAL A 182 4.03 0.34 -2.81
CA VAL A 182 4.66 -0.95 -2.46
C VAL A 182 5.02 -1.76 -3.72
N GLU A 183 4.17 -1.79 -4.76
CA GLU A 183 4.51 -2.42 -6.04
C GLU A 183 5.76 -1.78 -6.70
N ALA A 184 5.85 -0.46 -6.68
CA ALA A 184 6.97 0.28 -7.26
C ALA A 184 8.28 0.04 -6.48
N MET A 185 8.25 0.17 -5.16
CA MET A 185 9.41 -0.03 -4.30
C MET A 185 9.91 -1.48 -4.31
N ARG A 186 9.01 -2.46 -4.47
CA ARG A 186 9.40 -3.87 -4.68
C ARG A 186 10.25 -4.06 -5.95
N LYS A 187 9.93 -3.36 -7.05
CA LYS A 187 10.73 -3.41 -8.28
C LYS A 187 12.14 -2.88 -8.05
N ASP A 188 12.25 -1.76 -7.33
CA ASP A 188 13.56 -1.18 -6.96
C ASP A 188 14.40 -2.12 -6.08
N MET A 189 13.74 -2.93 -5.24
CA MET A 189 14.39 -3.95 -4.41
C MET A 189 14.67 -5.27 -5.15
N GLY A 190 14.27 -5.40 -6.42
CA GLY A 190 14.44 -6.61 -7.22
C GLY A 190 13.46 -7.73 -6.89
N ILE A 191 12.35 -7.42 -6.21
CA ILE A 191 11.35 -8.39 -5.76
C ILE A 191 10.25 -8.48 -6.84
N ARG A 192 9.97 -9.71 -7.28
CA ARG A 192 8.91 -10.00 -8.27
C ARG A 192 7.53 -10.11 -7.65
#